data_AF-A0A916BMU2-F1
#
_entry.id   AF-A0A916BMU2-F1
#
_cell.length_a   1.000
_cell.length_b   1.000
_cell.length_c   1.000
_cell.angle_alpha   90.00
_cell.angle_beta   90.00
_cell.angle_gamma   90.00
#
_symmetry.space_group_name_H-M   'P 1'
#
loop_
_entity.id
_entity.type
_entity.pdbx_description
1 polymer ?
#
loop_
_entity_poly.entity_id
_entity_poly.type
_entity_poly.pdbx_seq_one_letter_code
_entity_poly.pdbx_strand_id
1 'polypeptide(L)'
;MSPDIDWHVGEGAERETITNASPLRRSRRRWIALLLVVILGVGLGTLYRSLPEPAPQPTPLPSATPHLMPSRPAIPAKLFETIDREAQALADGDFDAYLDTQASSTQNRLEVQRQNFVAWGWPQGDRPLYTLVDFNLLTVTSAWVDIRQFREGRYFRETRFYYCEGERWLHGSTNRSLWSGQEGSLQTSHFDVTYAIEDRDVLSPTLRQLEEDYQALCRDLGCTVNGQELTFTLKVKPVEGYYLHSYPVGTGNVEIRLNSLRAAGFFESGRAYTWKSGVAPHWALAEELGQRVYGLRFEGATGYEQAGSGLLWAAICWAIDRVDPLPADLFGTLNDLQQRPLLSLETLWEIGEVYEPGLALTQLYHLLRFIEQEYGASAVTRLLGAIDSAKSMSEAIETGLGVSFAEFDQKWQAWVKQN
;
A
#
# COMPACT_ATOMS: atom_id res chain seq x y z
N MET A 1 21.66 -37.35 -4.52
CA MET A 1 23.06 -36.89 -4.62
C MET A 1 23.13 -35.54 -3.94
N SER A 2 23.76 -35.49 -2.78
CA SER A 2 23.90 -34.32 -1.90
C SER A 2 25.40 -34.13 -1.66
N PRO A 3 25.94 -32.90 -1.63
CA PRO A 3 27.37 -32.73 -1.42
C PRO A 3 27.69 -32.72 0.09
N ASP A 4 28.66 -33.56 0.47
CA ASP A 4 29.35 -33.53 1.76
C ASP A 4 30.34 -32.35 1.80
N ILE A 5 30.37 -31.63 2.92
CA ILE A 5 31.33 -30.56 3.19
C ILE A 5 32.25 -31.02 4.32
N ASP A 6 33.49 -31.36 3.96
CA ASP A 6 34.58 -31.59 4.90
C ASP A 6 35.30 -30.28 5.23
N TRP A 7 35.51 -30.02 6.52
CA TRP A 7 36.33 -28.90 6.99
C TRP A 7 37.75 -29.36 7.28
N HIS A 8 38.73 -28.68 6.66
CA HIS A 8 40.14 -28.80 7.00
C HIS A 8 40.58 -27.59 7.84
N VAL A 9 41.16 -27.87 9.00
CA VAL A 9 41.87 -26.88 9.82
C VAL A 9 43.36 -27.00 9.49
N GLY A 10 43.90 -26.01 8.79
CA GLY A 10 45.32 -25.92 8.49
C GLY A 10 46.09 -25.27 9.64
N GLU A 11 47.02 -26.01 10.23
CA GLU A 11 48.11 -25.46 11.06
C GLU A 11 49.20 -24.88 10.14
N GLY A 12 49.38 -23.56 10.19
CA GLY A 12 50.42 -22.86 9.43
C GLY A 12 50.74 -21.53 10.08
N ALA A 13 51.70 -21.55 11.00
CA ALA A 13 52.21 -20.40 11.71
C ALA A 13 53.15 -19.57 10.83
N GLU A 14 52.89 -18.26 10.68
CA GLU A 14 53.96 -17.28 10.46
C GLU A 14 53.73 -15.99 11.25
N ARG A 15 54.70 -15.74 12.13
CA ARG A 15 55.21 -14.49 12.70
C ARG A 15 54.43 -13.19 12.41
N GLU A 16 53.93 -12.59 13.48
CA GLU A 16 53.93 -11.12 13.60
C GLU A 16 54.53 -10.64 14.93
N THR A 17 55.24 -9.53 14.76
CA THR A 17 56.24 -8.87 15.58
C THR A 17 55.68 -8.38 16.92
N ILE A 18 56.35 -8.75 18.02
CA ILE A 18 56.12 -8.16 19.34
C ILE A 18 56.57 -6.69 19.30
N THR A 19 55.63 -5.77 19.31
CA THR A 19 55.89 -4.35 19.59
C THR A 19 55.51 -4.02 21.03
N ASN A 20 56.37 -3.22 21.66
CA ASN A 20 56.38 -2.90 23.08
C ASN A 20 55.03 -2.40 23.62
N ALA A 21 54.58 -3.03 24.70
CA ALA A 21 53.41 -2.62 25.47
C ALA A 21 53.62 -1.22 26.07
N SER A 22 52.82 -0.25 25.60
CA SER A 22 52.71 1.05 26.24
C SER A 22 51.97 0.92 27.59
N PRO A 23 52.32 1.71 28.62
CA PRO A 23 51.67 1.65 29.91
C PRO A 23 50.17 1.97 29.81
N LEU A 24 49.35 1.13 30.44
CA LEU A 24 47.89 1.24 30.54
C LEU A 24 47.46 2.62 31.06
N ARG A 25 47.15 3.53 30.13
CA ARG A 25 46.56 4.83 30.44
C ARG A 25 45.14 4.59 30.94
N ARG A 26 44.95 4.70 32.26
CA ARG A 26 43.64 4.61 32.96
C ARG A 26 42.64 5.54 32.27
N SER A 27 41.83 4.98 31.39
CA SER A 27 40.87 5.71 30.56
C SER A 27 39.70 6.19 31.41
N ARG A 28 39.62 7.51 31.63
CA ARG A 28 38.46 8.20 32.25
C ARG A 28 37.12 7.79 31.62
N ARG A 29 37.10 7.35 30.36
CA ARG A 29 35.88 6.90 29.66
C ARG A 29 35.27 5.63 30.28
N ARG A 30 36.06 4.71 30.84
CA ARG A 30 35.51 3.51 31.50
C ARG A 30 34.74 3.84 32.77
N TRP A 31 35.18 4.85 33.52
CA TRP A 31 34.47 5.31 34.71
C TRP A 31 33.16 6.02 34.38
N ILE A 32 33.14 6.82 33.30
CA ILE A 32 31.91 7.47 32.83
C ILE A 32 30.87 6.43 32.38
N ALA A 33 31.30 5.38 31.65
CA ALA A 33 30.40 4.31 31.22
C ALA A 33 29.81 3.53 32.41
N LEU A 34 30.62 3.19 33.41
CA LEU A 34 30.15 2.52 34.63
C LEU A 34 29.14 3.39 35.40
N LEU A 35 29.39 4.70 35.50
CA LEU A 35 28.52 5.62 36.22
C LEU A 35 27.17 5.80 35.51
N LEU A 36 27.16 5.82 34.17
CA LEU A 36 25.93 5.81 33.37
C LEU A 36 25.10 4.54 33.59
N VAL A 37 25.73 3.36 33.59
CA VAL A 37 25.02 2.08 33.81
C VAL A 37 24.41 2.04 35.22
N VAL A 38 25.11 2.54 36.24
CA VAL A 38 24.58 2.61 37.61
C VAL A 38 23.42 3.59 37.72
N ILE A 39 23.52 4.79 37.14
CA ILE A 39 22.41 5.76 37.13
C ILE A 39 21.19 5.19 36.41
N LEU A 40 21.39 4.54 35.26
CA LEU A 40 20.29 3.95 34.49
C LEU A 40 19.62 2.81 35.27
N GLY A 41 20.41 1.94 35.90
CA GLY A 41 19.89 0.83 36.71
C GLY A 41 19.10 1.29 37.93
N VAL A 42 19.58 2.33 38.63
CA VAL A 42 18.84 2.91 39.77
C VAL A 42 17.57 3.62 39.29
N GLY A 43 17.64 4.36 38.17
CA GLY A 43 16.49 5.03 37.57
C GLY A 43 15.37 4.05 37.17
N LEU A 44 15.73 2.96 36.48
CA LEU A 44 14.79 1.89 36.12
C LEU A 44 14.20 1.21 37.36
N GLY A 45 15.01 0.93 38.39
CA GLY A 45 14.54 0.36 39.65
C GLY A 45 13.53 1.25 40.37
N THR A 46 13.74 2.57 40.38
CA THR A 46 12.78 3.52 40.97
C THR A 46 11.50 3.65 40.16
N LEU A 47 11.59 3.61 38.83
CA LEU A 47 10.42 3.67 37.95
C LEU A 47 9.53 2.45 38.14
N TYR A 48 10.13 1.25 38.20
CA TYR A 48 9.41 0.00 38.40
C TYR A 48 8.70 -0.07 39.77
N ARG A 49 9.30 0.54 40.81
CA ARG A 49 8.71 0.58 42.16
C ARG A 49 7.60 1.63 42.30
N SER A 50 7.53 2.60 41.38
CA SER A 50 6.50 3.63 41.36
C SER A 50 5.23 3.25 40.60
N LEU A 51 5.24 2.09 39.91
CA LEU A 51 4.03 1.55 39.32
C LEU A 51 3.08 1.15 40.47
N PRO A 52 1.89 1.77 40.57
CA PRO A 52 0.92 1.40 41.58
C PRO A 52 0.60 -0.09 41.42
N GLU A 53 0.56 -0.80 42.55
CA GLU A 53 0.16 -2.20 42.60
C GLU A 53 -1.14 -2.36 41.80
N PRO A 54 -1.18 -3.30 40.83
CA PRO A 54 -2.36 -3.49 40.01
C PRO A 54 -3.55 -3.71 40.95
N ALA A 55 -4.63 -2.96 40.72
CA ALA A 55 -5.84 -3.07 41.52
C ALA A 55 -6.21 -4.56 41.67
N PRO A 56 -6.60 -5.01 42.88
CA PRO A 56 -6.92 -6.41 43.13
C PRO A 56 -7.86 -6.91 42.03
N GLN A 57 -7.45 -8.00 41.37
CA GLN A 57 -8.26 -8.59 40.30
C GLN A 57 -9.68 -8.77 40.81
N PRO A 58 -10.70 -8.27 40.09
CA PRO A 58 -12.08 -8.43 40.50
C PRO A 58 -12.34 -9.93 40.72
N THR A 59 -12.87 -10.25 41.90
CA THR A 59 -13.33 -11.60 42.25
C THR A 59 -14.10 -12.16 41.06
N PRO A 60 -13.74 -13.33 40.52
CA PRO A 60 -14.44 -13.90 39.38
C PRO A 60 -15.92 -14.00 39.72
N LEU A 61 -16.74 -13.22 39.01
CA LEU A 61 -18.18 -13.38 39.05
C LEU A 61 -18.49 -14.85 38.72
N PRO A 62 -19.46 -15.48 39.40
CA PRO A 62 -19.86 -16.85 39.09
C PRO A 62 -20.12 -16.94 37.59
N SER A 63 -19.38 -17.85 36.93
CA SER A 63 -19.45 -18.07 35.49
C SER A 63 -20.91 -18.10 35.07
N ALA A 64 -21.33 -17.07 34.32
CA ALA A 64 -22.64 -17.03 33.71
C ALA A 64 -22.84 -18.36 33.00
N THR A 65 -23.96 -19.02 33.30
CA THR A 65 -24.41 -20.27 32.69
C THR A 65 -24.13 -20.17 31.19
N PRO A 66 -23.44 -21.14 30.56
CA PRO A 66 -23.12 -21.08 29.15
C PRO A 66 -24.42 -20.94 28.38
N HIS A 67 -24.72 -19.72 27.94
CA HIS A 67 -25.80 -19.48 27.00
C HIS A 67 -25.45 -20.33 25.78
N LEU A 68 -26.26 -21.37 25.54
CA LEU A 68 -26.22 -22.17 24.33
C LEU A 68 -26.26 -21.18 23.16
N MET A 69 -25.10 -20.88 22.60
CA MET A 69 -25.01 -20.08 21.38
C MET A 69 -25.87 -20.82 20.36
N PRO A 70 -26.86 -20.16 19.75
CA PRO A 70 -27.70 -20.80 18.75
C PRO A 70 -26.78 -21.44 17.71
N SER A 71 -26.99 -22.74 17.48
CA SER A 71 -26.23 -23.50 16.48
C SER A 71 -26.29 -22.73 15.16
N ARG A 72 -25.12 -22.31 14.70
CA ARG A 72 -24.96 -21.54 13.47
C ARG A 72 -25.69 -22.28 12.33
N PRO A 73 -26.50 -21.58 11.50
CA PRO A 73 -27.21 -22.23 10.41
C PRO A 73 -26.22 -22.99 9.52
N ALA A 74 -26.64 -24.11 8.95
CA ALA A 74 -25.86 -24.78 7.92
C ALA A 74 -25.97 -24.00 6.60
N ILE A 75 -24.87 -23.90 5.85
CA ILE A 75 -24.89 -23.24 4.54
C ILE A 75 -25.79 -24.05 3.58
N PRO A 76 -26.73 -23.41 2.85
CA PRO A 76 -27.53 -24.13 1.87
C PRO A 76 -26.65 -24.85 0.83
N ALA A 77 -26.92 -26.12 0.55
CA ALA A 77 -26.09 -26.93 -0.36
C ALA A 77 -25.93 -26.27 -1.75
N LYS A 78 -27.03 -25.75 -2.32
CA LYS A 78 -27.00 -25.04 -3.60
C LYS A 78 -26.18 -23.73 -3.56
N LEU A 79 -26.11 -23.05 -2.41
CA LEU A 79 -25.24 -21.88 -2.27
C LEU A 79 -23.77 -22.31 -2.26
N PHE A 80 -23.45 -23.38 -1.54
CA PHE A 80 -22.10 -23.94 -1.53
C PHE A 80 -21.65 -24.38 -2.93
N GLU A 81 -22.53 -25.04 -3.70
CA GLU A 81 -22.26 -25.41 -5.10
C GLU A 81 -21.96 -24.20 -5.99
N THR A 82 -22.70 -23.09 -5.84
CA THR A 82 -22.41 -21.85 -6.57
C THR A 82 -21.03 -21.28 -6.20
N ILE A 83 -20.69 -21.25 -4.91
CA ILE A 83 -19.38 -20.75 -4.44
C ILE A 83 -18.24 -21.61 -5.01
N ASP A 84 -18.39 -22.94 -5.00
CA ASP A 84 -17.39 -23.85 -5.53
C ASP A 84 -17.18 -23.67 -7.04
N ARG A 85 -18.28 -23.57 -7.80
CA ARG A 85 -18.24 -23.30 -9.25
C ARG A 85 -17.57 -21.96 -9.56
N GLU A 86 -17.92 -20.91 -8.82
CA GLU A 86 -17.33 -19.59 -8.98
C GLU A 86 -15.83 -19.62 -8.70
N ALA A 87 -15.42 -20.25 -7.59
CA ALA A 87 -14.02 -20.35 -7.21
C ALA A 87 -13.20 -21.09 -8.26
N GLN A 88 -13.71 -22.20 -8.80
CA GLN A 88 -13.08 -22.96 -9.89
C GLN A 88 -12.97 -22.13 -11.16
N ALA A 89 -14.06 -21.48 -11.59
CA ALA A 89 -14.05 -20.62 -12.78
C ALA A 89 -13.02 -19.48 -12.69
N LEU A 90 -12.89 -18.85 -11.51
CA LEU A 90 -11.85 -17.85 -11.24
C LEU A 90 -10.44 -18.46 -11.28
N ALA A 91 -10.25 -19.65 -10.72
CA ALA A 91 -8.94 -20.32 -10.70
C ALA A 91 -8.46 -20.68 -12.11
N ASP A 92 -9.37 -21.22 -12.93
CA ASP A 92 -9.12 -21.68 -14.30
C ASP A 92 -9.07 -20.54 -15.32
N GLY A 93 -9.61 -19.37 -14.99
CA GLY A 93 -9.79 -18.31 -15.97
C GLY A 93 -10.92 -18.62 -16.96
N ASP A 94 -11.93 -19.40 -16.56
CA ASP A 94 -13.14 -19.64 -17.34
C ASP A 94 -14.16 -18.51 -17.13
N PHE A 95 -14.11 -17.51 -18.01
CA PHE A 95 -14.99 -16.35 -17.93
C PHE A 95 -16.47 -16.71 -18.11
N ASP A 96 -16.79 -17.66 -18.97
CA ASP A 96 -18.19 -18.03 -19.26
C ASP A 96 -18.80 -18.79 -18.07
N ALA A 97 -18.04 -19.68 -17.45
CA ALA A 97 -18.46 -20.35 -16.21
C ALA A 97 -18.58 -19.35 -15.05
N TYR A 98 -17.66 -18.39 -14.93
CA TYR A 98 -17.76 -17.32 -13.93
C TYR A 98 -19.03 -16.49 -14.16
N LEU A 99 -19.32 -16.12 -15.40
CA LEU A 99 -20.52 -15.37 -15.75
C LEU A 99 -21.82 -16.11 -15.43
N ASP A 100 -21.88 -17.44 -15.57
CA ASP A 100 -23.05 -18.26 -15.17
C ASP A 100 -23.34 -18.22 -13.66
N THR A 101 -22.36 -17.83 -12.85
CA THR A 101 -22.52 -17.64 -11.39
C THR A 101 -23.01 -16.24 -11.02
N GLN A 102 -23.06 -15.30 -11.94
CA GLN A 102 -23.39 -13.90 -11.67
C GLN A 102 -24.89 -13.61 -11.82
N ALA A 103 -25.44 -12.75 -10.97
CA ALA A 103 -26.82 -12.28 -11.06
C ALA A 103 -27.01 -11.34 -12.25
N SER A 104 -28.20 -11.32 -12.85
CA SER A 104 -28.49 -10.44 -14.00
C SER A 104 -28.27 -8.95 -13.72
N SER A 105 -28.41 -8.52 -12.46
CA SER A 105 -28.19 -7.14 -12.01
C SER A 105 -26.73 -6.67 -12.12
N THR A 106 -25.75 -7.58 -12.19
CA THR A 106 -24.32 -7.22 -12.35
C THR A 106 -23.92 -7.09 -13.82
N GLN A 107 -24.81 -7.38 -14.77
CA GLN A 107 -24.50 -7.42 -16.20
C GLN A 107 -24.01 -6.08 -16.79
N ASN A 108 -24.39 -4.94 -16.21
CA ASN A 108 -23.89 -3.64 -16.67
C ASN A 108 -22.37 -3.46 -16.46
N ARG A 109 -21.73 -4.33 -15.66
CA ARG A 109 -20.27 -4.34 -15.45
C ARG A 109 -19.55 -5.35 -16.35
N LEU A 110 -20.27 -6.05 -17.24
CA LEU A 110 -19.72 -7.16 -18.05
C LEU A 110 -18.54 -6.76 -18.92
N GLU A 111 -18.61 -5.61 -19.57
CA GLU A 111 -17.56 -5.20 -20.50
C GLU A 111 -16.24 -4.97 -19.75
N VAL A 112 -16.31 -4.25 -18.63
CA VAL A 112 -15.15 -4.02 -17.76
C VAL A 112 -14.64 -5.32 -17.15
N GLN A 113 -15.53 -6.23 -16.73
CA GLN A 113 -15.14 -7.53 -16.21
C GLN A 113 -14.46 -8.38 -17.27
N ARG A 114 -15.02 -8.46 -18.49
CA ARG A 114 -14.47 -9.23 -19.61
C ARG A 114 -13.07 -8.75 -19.98
N GLN A 115 -12.86 -7.44 -20.06
CA GLN A 115 -11.56 -6.86 -20.40
C GLN A 115 -10.49 -7.08 -19.32
N ASN A 116 -10.91 -7.28 -18.07
CA ASN A 116 -10.00 -7.40 -16.93
C ASN A 116 -9.95 -8.80 -16.32
N PHE A 117 -10.66 -9.76 -16.89
CA PHE A 117 -10.73 -11.10 -16.36
C PHE A 117 -9.40 -11.83 -16.61
N VAL A 118 -8.79 -12.30 -15.54
CA VAL A 118 -7.56 -13.08 -15.55
C VAL A 118 -7.72 -14.27 -14.62
N ALA A 119 -7.08 -15.40 -14.95
CA ALA A 119 -7.06 -16.56 -14.07
C ALA A 119 -6.39 -16.21 -12.73
N TRP A 120 -7.02 -16.57 -11.62
CA TRP A 120 -6.47 -16.37 -10.27
C TRP A 120 -5.41 -17.42 -9.94
N GLY A 121 -5.45 -18.56 -10.63
CA GLY A 121 -4.53 -19.67 -10.48
C GLY A 121 -4.91 -20.65 -9.37
N TRP A 122 -4.20 -21.77 -9.32
CA TRP A 122 -4.40 -22.85 -8.37
C TRP A 122 -3.33 -22.86 -7.28
N PRO A 123 -3.69 -23.18 -6.02
CA PRO A 123 -2.70 -23.36 -4.97
C PRO A 123 -1.83 -24.60 -5.23
N GLN A 124 -0.57 -24.58 -4.78
CA GLN A 124 0.32 -25.74 -4.89
C GLN A 124 0.07 -26.77 -3.77
N GLY A 125 0.17 -28.05 -4.11
CA GLY A 125 0.01 -29.17 -3.18
C GLY A 125 -1.43 -29.35 -2.71
N ASP A 126 -1.61 -29.88 -1.50
CA ASP A 126 -2.93 -30.20 -0.93
C ASP A 126 -3.65 -28.99 -0.30
N ARG A 127 -3.25 -27.77 -0.67
CA ARG A 127 -3.86 -26.55 -0.13
C ARG A 127 -5.23 -26.33 -0.77
N PRO A 128 -6.25 -25.92 0.02
CA PRO A 128 -7.58 -25.72 -0.53
C PRO A 128 -7.63 -24.51 -1.46
N LEU A 129 -8.41 -24.59 -2.54
CA LEU A 129 -8.63 -23.47 -3.45
C LEU A 129 -9.23 -22.25 -2.72
N TYR A 130 -10.18 -22.51 -1.82
CA TYR A 130 -10.76 -21.51 -0.94
C TYR A 130 -11.18 -22.10 0.41
N THR A 131 -11.41 -21.23 1.39
CA THR A 131 -12.02 -21.57 2.68
C THR A 131 -13.09 -20.55 3.01
N LEU A 132 -14.23 -21.01 3.54
CA LEU A 132 -15.27 -20.13 4.08
C LEU A 132 -14.84 -19.66 5.47
N VAL A 133 -14.67 -18.35 5.64
CA VAL A 133 -14.29 -17.74 6.92
C VAL A 133 -15.53 -17.51 7.77
N ASP A 134 -16.53 -16.89 7.17
CA ASP A 134 -17.78 -16.53 7.82
C ASP A 134 -18.90 -16.47 6.76
N PHE A 135 -20.15 -16.54 7.20
CA PHE A 135 -21.33 -16.44 6.36
C PHE A 135 -22.57 -16.25 7.23
N ASN A 136 -23.56 -15.58 6.67
CA ASN A 136 -24.89 -15.50 7.26
C ASN A 136 -25.97 -15.41 6.18
N LEU A 137 -27.15 -15.95 6.50
CA LEU A 137 -28.34 -15.74 5.70
C LEU A 137 -28.96 -14.40 6.11
N LEU A 138 -29.02 -13.47 5.17
CA LEU A 138 -29.70 -12.19 5.35
C LEU A 138 -31.21 -12.38 5.28
N THR A 139 -31.65 -13.24 4.36
CA THR A 139 -33.04 -13.70 4.21
C THR A 139 -33.03 -15.16 3.75
N VAL A 140 -34.20 -15.74 3.47
CA VAL A 140 -34.31 -17.07 2.83
C VAL A 140 -33.74 -17.10 1.41
N THR A 141 -33.58 -15.93 0.76
CA THR A 141 -33.14 -15.79 -0.63
C THR A 141 -31.92 -14.88 -0.78
N SER A 142 -31.24 -14.52 0.31
CA SER A 142 -30.01 -13.73 0.25
C SER A 142 -29.04 -14.08 1.36
N ALA A 143 -27.75 -14.02 1.05
CA ALA A 143 -26.67 -14.36 1.96
C ALA A 143 -25.45 -13.47 1.68
N TRP A 144 -24.60 -13.33 2.68
CA TRP A 144 -23.22 -12.91 2.47
C TRP A 144 -22.28 -14.03 2.93
N VAL A 145 -21.11 -14.09 2.30
CA VAL A 145 -20.09 -15.11 2.56
C VAL A 145 -18.74 -14.43 2.55
N ASP A 146 -18.04 -14.50 3.67
CA ASP A 146 -16.64 -14.11 3.80
C ASP A 146 -15.77 -15.29 3.37
N ILE A 147 -15.09 -15.13 2.24
CA ILE A 147 -14.34 -16.18 1.57
C ILE A 147 -12.87 -15.79 1.53
N ARG A 148 -12.00 -16.75 1.84
CA ARG A 148 -10.56 -16.68 1.61
C ARG A 148 -10.23 -17.59 0.43
N GLN A 149 -9.88 -17.02 -0.71
CA GLN A 149 -9.60 -17.74 -1.96
C GLN A 149 -8.16 -17.51 -2.44
N PHE A 150 -7.55 -18.52 -3.04
CA PHE A 150 -6.22 -18.41 -3.61
C PHE A 150 -6.24 -17.54 -4.87
N ARG A 151 -5.25 -16.65 -4.98
CA ARG A 151 -5.09 -15.67 -6.06
C ARG A 151 -3.64 -15.25 -6.18
N GLU A 152 -3.07 -15.33 -7.38
CA GLU A 152 -1.75 -14.78 -7.70
C GLU A 152 -0.65 -15.23 -6.71
N GLY A 153 -0.67 -16.50 -6.31
CA GLY A 153 0.32 -17.07 -5.40
C GLY A 153 0.03 -16.92 -3.90
N ARG A 154 -1.03 -16.20 -3.50
CA ARG A 154 -1.38 -15.89 -2.11
C ARG A 154 -2.88 -15.99 -1.84
N TYR A 155 -3.30 -15.95 -0.58
CA TYR A 155 -4.72 -15.95 -0.24
C TYR A 155 -5.28 -14.53 -0.12
N PHE A 156 -6.37 -14.33 -0.83
CA PHE A 156 -7.17 -13.12 -0.90
C PHE A 156 -8.48 -13.35 -0.15
N ARG A 157 -8.89 -12.41 0.70
CA ARG A 157 -10.12 -12.48 1.49
C ARG A 157 -11.07 -11.38 1.09
N GLU A 158 -12.33 -11.73 0.85
CA GLU A 158 -13.40 -10.79 0.49
C GLU A 158 -14.75 -11.29 0.99
N THR A 159 -15.73 -10.39 1.10
CA THR A 159 -17.12 -10.73 1.41
C THR A 159 -17.98 -10.61 0.16
N ARG A 160 -18.47 -11.75 -0.32
CA ARG A 160 -19.35 -11.88 -1.48
C ARG A 160 -20.80 -11.91 -1.06
N PHE A 161 -21.68 -11.43 -1.94
CA PHE A 161 -23.12 -11.37 -1.72
C PHE A 161 -23.84 -12.26 -2.71
N TYR A 162 -24.68 -13.15 -2.21
CA TYR A 162 -25.42 -14.10 -3.04
C TYR A 162 -26.92 -13.90 -2.90
N TYR A 163 -27.63 -14.06 -4.00
CA TYR A 163 -29.08 -13.96 -4.10
C TYR A 163 -29.65 -15.21 -4.77
N CYS A 164 -30.79 -15.67 -4.28
CA CYS A 164 -31.49 -16.82 -4.84
C CYS A 164 -32.52 -16.34 -5.86
N GLU A 165 -32.29 -16.65 -7.14
CA GLU A 165 -33.22 -16.41 -8.25
C GLU A 165 -33.89 -17.73 -8.65
N GLY A 166 -35.13 -17.91 -8.21
CA GLY A 166 -35.84 -19.19 -8.33
C GLY A 166 -35.22 -20.26 -7.46
N GLU A 167 -34.51 -21.20 -8.08
CA GLU A 167 -33.82 -22.30 -7.40
C GLU A 167 -32.29 -22.20 -7.44
N ARG A 168 -31.75 -21.12 -8.04
CA ARG A 168 -30.32 -20.92 -8.25
C ARG A 168 -29.80 -19.80 -7.35
N TRP A 169 -28.67 -20.04 -6.69
CA TRP A 169 -27.91 -18.98 -6.03
C TRP A 169 -26.94 -18.35 -7.01
N LEU A 170 -26.86 -17.03 -7.02
CA LEU A 170 -26.02 -16.23 -7.92
C LEU A 170 -25.30 -15.15 -7.12
N HIS A 171 -24.03 -14.89 -7.45
CA HIS A 171 -23.25 -13.77 -6.93
C HIS A 171 -23.82 -12.46 -7.50
N GLY A 172 -24.29 -11.58 -6.62
CA GLY A 172 -24.80 -10.26 -7.00
C GLY A 172 -23.96 -9.13 -6.45
N SER A 173 -24.49 -7.92 -6.58
CA SER A 173 -23.82 -6.71 -6.12
C SER A 173 -23.83 -6.58 -4.58
N THR A 174 -22.96 -5.73 -4.06
CA THR A 174 -22.74 -5.53 -2.63
C THR A 174 -24.03 -5.12 -1.93
N ASN A 175 -24.41 -5.79 -0.85
CA ASN A 175 -25.61 -5.46 -0.10
C ASN A 175 -25.29 -4.64 1.14
N ARG A 176 -25.84 -3.43 1.25
CA ARG A 176 -25.66 -2.58 2.44
C ARG A 176 -26.14 -3.21 3.74
N SER A 177 -27.01 -4.23 3.69
CA SER A 177 -27.53 -4.94 4.87
C SER A 177 -26.49 -5.70 5.68
N LEU A 178 -25.28 -5.97 5.15
CA LEU A 178 -24.18 -6.49 5.97
C LEU A 178 -23.80 -5.49 7.07
N TRP A 179 -23.81 -4.20 6.76
CA TRP A 179 -23.38 -3.17 7.69
C TRP A 179 -24.57 -2.62 8.47
N SER A 180 -24.48 -2.69 9.79
CA SER A 180 -25.51 -2.20 10.73
C SER A 180 -25.71 -0.69 10.69
N GLY A 181 -24.78 0.04 10.05
CA GLY A 181 -24.69 1.50 10.11
C GLY A 181 -24.02 2.03 11.38
N GLN A 182 -23.59 1.14 12.29
CA GLN A 182 -22.75 1.54 13.42
C GLN A 182 -21.33 1.80 12.96
N GLU A 183 -20.79 2.94 13.38
CA GLU A 183 -19.41 3.33 13.09
C GLU A 183 -18.55 3.17 14.35
N GLY A 184 -17.37 2.58 14.16
CA GLY A 184 -16.27 2.61 15.11
C GLY A 184 -15.27 3.71 14.73
N SER A 185 -14.46 4.10 15.70
CA SER A 185 -13.29 4.94 15.47
C SER A 185 -12.04 4.31 16.05
N LEU A 186 -10.91 4.62 15.44
CA LEU A 186 -9.59 4.32 15.97
C LEU A 186 -8.62 5.43 15.53
N GLN A 187 -7.49 5.50 16.21
CA GLN A 187 -6.43 6.45 15.88
C GLN A 187 -5.10 5.70 15.76
N THR A 188 -4.30 6.09 14.78
CA THR A 188 -2.91 5.69 14.60
C THR A 188 -2.01 6.93 14.67
N SER A 189 -0.73 6.83 14.31
CA SER A 189 0.17 7.98 14.35
C SER A 189 -0.24 9.07 13.36
N HIS A 190 -0.69 8.68 12.16
CA HIS A 190 -1.01 9.61 11.08
C HIS A 190 -2.47 9.60 10.65
N PHE A 191 -3.30 8.71 11.19
CA PHE A 191 -4.68 8.52 10.75
C PHE A 191 -5.70 8.56 11.89
N ASP A 192 -6.70 9.44 11.76
CA ASP A 192 -7.96 9.37 12.49
C ASP A 192 -8.96 8.59 11.64
N VAL A 193 -9.33 7.38 12.04
CA VAL A 193 -10.08 6.45 11.20
C VAL A 193 -11.50 6.28 11.72
N THR A 194 -12.48 6.45 10.84
CA THR A 194 -13.88 6.06 11.07
C THR A 194 -14.23 4.92 10.13
N TYR A 195 -14.83 3.85 10.65
CA TYR A 195 -15.08 2.62 9.91
C TYR A 195 -16.39 1.96 10.35
N ALA A 196 -17.00 1.14 9.51
CA ALA A 196 -18.14 0.32 9.93
C ALA A 196 -17.67 -0.79 10.88
N ILE A 197 -18.36 -1.01 12.01
CA ILE A 197 -17.88 -1.93 13.06
C ILE A 197 -17.66 -3.38 12.56
N GLU A 198 -18.32 -3.77 11.48
CA GLU A 198 -18.15 -5.06 10.83
C GLU A 198 -16.76 -5.22 10.19
N ASP A 199 -16.08 -4.13 9.86
CA ASP A 199 -14.72 -4.14 9.30
C ASP A 199 -13.62 -4.19 10.39
N ARG A 200 -13.98 -4.20 11.68
CA ARG A 200 -13.03 -4.04 12.80
C ARG A 200 -11.88 -5.04 12.78
N ASP A 201 -12.17 -6.32 12.50
CA ASP A 201 -11.19 -7.41 12.54
C ASP A 201 -10.22 -7.37 11.36
N VAL A 202 -10.65 -6.81 10.22
CA VAL A 202 -9.84 -6.72 9.00
C VAL A 202 -9.10 -5.38 8.89
N LEU A 203 -9.49 -4.37 9.67
CA LEU A 203 -8.94 -3.03 9.57
C LEU A 203 -7.51 -2.89 10.14
N SER A 204 -7.19 -3.58 11.24
CA SER A 204 -5.89 -3.39 11.92
C SER A 204 -4.68 -3.76 11.04
N PRO A 205 -4.66 -4.89 10.30
CA PRO A 205 -3.57 -5.19 9.37
C PRO A 205 -3.42 -4.15 8.26
N THR A 206 -4.53 -3.67 7.70
CA THR A 206 -4.51 -2.66 6.63
C THR A 206 -4.01 -1.32 7.10
N LEU A 207 -4.37 -0.89 8.31
CA LEU A 207 -3.87 0.36 8.86
C LEU A 207 -2.39 0.31 9.17
N ARG A 208 -1.87 -0.84 9.61
CA ARG A 208 -0.42 -1.01 9.76
C ARG A 208 0.28 -0.84 8.42
N GLN A 209 -0.25 -1.46 7.36
CA GLN A 209 0.32 -1.28 6.02
C GLN A 209 0.23 0.18 5.57
N LEU A 210 -0.89 0.86 5.78
CA LEU A 210 -1.04 2.29 5.43
C LEU A 210 -0.07 3.20 6.19
N GLU A 211 0.25 2.87 7.44
CA GLU A 211 1.28 3.57 8.22
C GLU A 211 2.69 3.34 7.65
N GLU A 212 3.01 2.11 7.23
CA GLU A 212 4.27 1.79 6.56
C GLU A 212 4.37 2.50 5.20
N ASP A 213 3.28 2.50 4.42
CA ASP A 213 3.16 3.17 3.13
C ASP A 213 3.31 4.69 3.31
N TYR A 214 2.65 5.28 4.31
CA TYR A 214 2.80 6.69 4.67
C TYR A 214 4.27 7.04 4.93
N GLN A 215 4.95 6.27 5.78
CA GLN A 215 6.35 6.54 6.12
C GLN A 215 7.26 6.41 4.90
N ALA A 216 7.00 5.42 4.04
CA ALA A 216 7.77 5.23 2.82
C ALA A 216 7.55 6.37 1.82
N LEU A 217 6.29 6.71 1.54
CA LEU A 217 5.92 7.83 0.68
C LEU A 217 6.50 9.13 1.23
N CYS A 218 6.43 9.36 2.54
CA CYS A 218 6.91 10.60 3.12
C CYS A 218 8.42 10.75 3.19
N ARG A 219 9.14 9.64 3.31
CA ARG A 219 10.60 9.64 3.11
C ARG A 219 10.95 10.02 1.68
N ASP A 220 10.24 9.46 0.70
CA ASP A 220 10.58 9.59 -0.71
C ASP A 220 10.14 10.96 -1.27
N LEU A 221 8.95 11.45 -0.86
CA LEU A 221 8.36 12.73 -1.22
C LEU A 221 8.74 13.89 -0.26
N GLY A 222 9.51 13.66 0.80
CA GLY A 222 9.99 14.74 1.68
C GLY A 222 8.89 15.49 2.45
N CYS A 223 7.95 14.78 3.09
CA CYS A 223 6.75 15.35 3.72
C CYS A 223 6.93 16.33 4.89
N THR A 224 8.15 16.70 5.27
CA THR A 224 8.35 17.60 6.42
C THR A 224 7.96 19.04 6.07
N VAL A 225 6.69 19.37 6.22
CA VAL A 225 6.18 20.74 6.10
C VAL A 225 6.33 21.44 7.44
N ASN A 226 7.24 22.41 7.55
CA ASN A 226 7.53 23.14 8.80
C ASN A 226 7.89 22.25 10.01
N GLY A 227 8.40 21.05 9.77
CA GLY A 227 8.76 20.08 10.81
C GLY A 227 7.56 19.41 11.50
N GLN A 228 6.34 19.53 10.96
CA GLN A 228 5.16 18.82 11.44
C GLN A 228 4.81 17.68 10.48
N GLU A 229 4.48 16.52 11.04
CA GLU A 229 3.93 15.39 10.28
C GLU A 229 2.48 15.68 9.90
N LEU A 230 2.09 15.23 8.70
CA LEU A 230 0.73 15.39 8.19
C LEU A 230 -0.17 14.30 8.77
N THR A 231 -1.34 14.69 9.29
CA THR A 231 -2.39 13.77 9.77
C THR A 231 -3.60 13.78 8.85
N PHE A 232 -4.24 12.62 8.66
CA PHE A 232 -5.36 12.42 7.75
C PHE A 232 -6.56 11.81 8.48
N THR A 233 -7.77 12.15 8.03
CA THR A 233 -8.98 11.44 8.43
C THR A 233 -9.29 10.36 7.39
N LEU A 234 -9.30 9.09 7.78
CA LEU A 234 -9.72 8.00 6.90
C LEU A 234 -11.17 7.63 7.18
N LYS A 235 -12.02 7.61 6.16
CA LYS A 235 -13.40 7.09 6.27
C LYS A 235 -13.55 5.84 5.42
N VAL A 236 -13.63 4.69 6.10
CA VAL A 236 -13.87 3.39 5.48
C VAL A 236 -15.37 3.14 5.45
N LYS A 237 -15.98 3.15 4.26
CA LYS A 237 -17.44 3.03 4.10
C LYS A 237 -17.85 1.94 3.11
N PRO A 238 -19.02 1.32 3.33
CA PRO A 238 -19.61 0.39 2.37
C PRO A 238 -20.21 1.16 1.18
N VAL A 239 -19.47 1.30 0.08
CA VAL A 239 -19.96 1.94 -1.15
C VAL A 239 -19.55 1.15 -2.40
N GLU A 240 -20.45 1.12 -3.39
CA GLU A 240 -20.31 0.52 -4.73
C GLU A 240 -19.88 1.52 -5.82
N GLY A 241 -19.11 2.55 -5.46
CA GLY A 241 -18.72 3.64 -6.36
C GLY A 241 -17.24 3.98 -6.23
N TYR A 242 -16.67 4.57 -7.27
CA TYR A 242 -15.28 5.01 -7.34
C TYR A 242 -14.88 5.83 -6.11
N TYR A 243 -13.60 5.72 -5.72
CA TYR A 243 -12.97 6.58 -4.73
C TYR A 243 -13.31 8.04 -5.05
N LEU A 244 -13.98 8.71 -4.11
CA LEU A 244 -14.31 10.12 -4.21
C LEU A 244 -13.43 10.85 -3.21
N HIS A 245 -12.41 11.53 -3.72
CA HIS A 245 -11.74 12.59 -2.98
C HIS A 245 -12.78 13.69 -2.73
N SER A 246 -13.12 13.91 -1.46
CA SER A 246 -13.80 15.15 -1.10
C SER A 246 -12.72 16.16 -0.74
N TYR A 247 -12.43 17.09 -1.66
CA TYR A 247 -11.58 18.24 -1.40
C TYR A 247 -12.33 19.23 -0.49
N PRO A 248 -11.98 19.38 0.81
CA PRO A 248 -12.23 20.66 1.43
C PRO A 248 -11.26 21.66 0.79
N VAL A 249 -11.80 22.64 0.07
CA VAL A 249 -11.05 23.85 -0.33
C VAL A 249 -10.74 24.62 0.95
N GLY A 250 -9.65 24.26 1.65
CA GLY A 250 -9.23 24.91 2.91
C GLY A 250 -8.22 24.10 3.74
N THR A 251 -7.69 24.73 4.80
CA THR A 251 -6.72 24.15 5.76
C THR A 251 -7.29 23.05 6.68
N GLY A 252 -8.48 22.52 6.38
CA GLY A 252 -9.13 21.49 7.16
C GLY A 252 -8.41 20.14 7.09
N ASN A 253 -8.76 19.22 7.98
CA ASN A 253 -8.29 17.83 7.93
C ASN A 253 -8.71 17.19 6.59
N VAL A 254 -7.77 16.59 5.87
CA VAL A 254 -8.06 15.85 4.63
C VAL A 254 -8.85 14.59 4.99
N GLU A 255 -9.95 14.37 4.29
CA GLU A 255 -10.74 13.15 4.42
C GLU A 255 -10.49 12.23 3.21
N ILE A 256 -9.77 11.13 3.43
CA ILE A 256 -9.59 10.07 2.44
C ILE A 256 -10.71 9.05 2.64
N ARG A 257 -11.52 8.83 1.59
CA ARG A 257 -12.61 7.85 1.61
C ARG A 257 -12.15 6.55 0.98
N LEU A 258 -12.21 5.48 1.76
CA LEU A 258 -11.86 4.13 1.32
C LEU A 258 -13.11 3.25 1.31
N ASN A 259 -13.14 2.30 0.38
CA ASN A 259 -14.15 1.25 0.40
C ASN A 259 -13.95 0.32 1.60
N SER A 260 -15.03 -0.24 2.11
CA SER A 260 -14.98 -1.33 3.10
C SER A 260 -14.03 -2.43 2.61
N LEU A 261 -13.10 -2.83 3.47
CA LEU A 261 -12.12 -3.87 3.15
C LEU A 261 -12.80 -5.23 2.92
N ARG A 262 -13.93 -5.48 3.59
CA ARG A 262 -14.76 -6.66 3.32
C ARG A 262 -15.36 -6.62 1.92
N ALA A 263 -15.77 -5.45 1.44
CA ALA A 263 -16.36 -5.30 0.11
C ALA A 263 -15.33 -5.28 -1.03
N ALA A 264 -14.20 -4.58 -0.82
CA ALA A 264 -13.11 -4.49 -1.81
C ALA A 264 -12.21 -5.72 -1.82
N GLY A 265 -12.17 -6.44 -0.70
CA GLY A 265 -11.25 -7.51 -0.40
C GLY A 265 -9.83 -7.06 -0.07
N PHE A 266 -9.05 -7.96 0.50
CA PHE A 266 -7.66 -7.73 0.90
C PHE A 266 -6.86 -9.03 0.90
N PHE A 267 -5.55 -8.94 0.67
CA PHE A 267 -4.66 -10.06 0.93
C PHE A 267 -4.40 -10.18 2.44
N GLU A 268 -4.27 -11.40 2.94
CA GLU A 268 -4.02 -11.63 4.38
C GLU A 268 -2.68 -11.08 4.89
N SER A 269 -1.77 -10.71 3.98
CA SER A 269 -0.60 -9.90 4.31
C SER A 269 -0.97 -8.48 4.78
N GLY A 270 -2.24 -8.09 4.75
CA GLY A 270 -2.76 -6.78 5.16
C GLY A 270 -2.90 -5.78 4.01
N ARG A 271 -2.42 -6.09 2.82
CA ARG A 271 -2.55 -5.22 1.64
C ARG A 271 -3.98 -5.26 1.12
N ALA A 272 -4.68 -4.13 1.20
CA ALA A 272 -5.98 -3.95 0.57
C ALA A 272 -5.85 -4.22 -0.93
N TYR A 273 -6.80 -4.96 -1.49
CA TYR A 273 -6.70 -5.38 -2.87
C TYR A 273 -7.21 -4.32 -3.83
N THR A 274 -6.51 -4.18 -4.94
CA THR A 274 -6.75 -3.17 -5.95
C THR A 274 -7.09 -3.90 -7.23
N TRP A 275 -8.38 -4.24 -7.42
CA TRP A 275 -8.87 -4.88 -8.65
C TRP A 275 -8.78 -3.90 -9.82
N LYS A 276 -7.59 -3.57 -10.33
CA LYS A 276 -7.40 -2.59 -11.43
C LYS A 276 -8.26 -1.30 -11.30
N SER A 277 -8.71 -0.94 -10.09
CA SER A 277 -9.88 -0.07 -9.89
C SER A 277 -9.49 1.40 -9.84
N GLY A 278 -8.44 1.77 -10.56
CA GLY A 278 -8.02 3.14 -10.76
C GLY A 278 -7.27 3.80 -9.60
N VAL A 279 -7.50 3.45 -8.33
CA VAL A 279 -6.81 4.11 -7.20
C VAL A 279 -6.69 3.15 -6.01
N ALA A 280 -5.47 2.74 -5.65
CA ALA A 280 -5.21 2.05 -4.40
C ALA A 280 -5.30 3.01 -3.20
N PRO A 281 -5.52 2.54 -1.95
CA PRO A 281 -5.42 3.40 -0.78
C PRO A 281 -4.09 4.18 -0.71
N HIS A 282 -2.97 3.56 -1.10
CA HIS A 282 -1.67 4.22 -1.18
C HIS A 282 -1.60 5.27 -2.29
N TRP A 283 -2.36 5.11 -3.38
CA TRP A 283 -2.42 6.09 -4.46
C TRP A 283 -3.17 7.34 -4.00
N ALA A 284 -4.35 7.17 -3.39
CA ALA A 284 -5.07 8.27 -2.77
C ALA A 284 -4.20 8.98 -1.71
N LEU A 285 -3.47 8.22 -0.90
CA LEU A 285 -2.54 8.79 0.08
C LEU A 285 -1.40 9.56 -0.60
N ALA A 286 -0.75 9.00 -1.62
CA ALA A 286 0.37 9.64 -2.31
C ALA A 286 -0.06 10.91 -3.06
N GLU A 287 -1.25 10.93 -3.65
CA GLU A 287 -1.85 12.13 -4.23
C GLU A 287 -2.03 13.22 -3.17
N GLU A 288 -2.68 12.91 -2.05
CA GLU A 288 -2.92 13.86 -0.97
C GLU A 288 -1.62 14.37 -0.34
N LEU A 289 -0.61 13.51 -0.22
CA LEU A 289 0.74 13.91 0.19
C LEU A 289 1.36 14.87 -0.84
N GLY A 290 1.28 14.54 -2.13
CA GLY A 290 1.76 15.42 -3.20
C GLY A 290 1.09 16.80 -3.17
N GLN A 291 -0.22 16.85 -2.94
CA GLN A 291 -0.99 18.08 -2.79
C GLN A 291 -0.52 18.92 -1.61
N ARG A 292 -0.30 18.31 -0.45
CA ARG A 292 0.08 19.05 0.75
C ARG A 292 1.53 19.49 0.77
N VAL A 293 2.42 18.66 0.25
CA VAL A 293 3.86 18.94 0.27
C VAL A 293 4.22 19.94 -0.82
N TYR A 294 3.64 19.81 -2.01
CA TYR A 294 4.01 20.61 -3.18
C TYR A 294 2.94 21.61 -3.62
N GLY A 295 1.84 21.73 -2.87
CA GLY A 295 0.75 22.64 -3.23
C GLY A 295 0.03 22.27 -4.52
N LEU A 296 0.17 21.03 -5.01
CA LEU A 296 -0.53 20.56 -6.21
C LEU A 296 -2.03 20.73 -6.00
N ARG A 297 -2.71 21.37 -6.95
CA ARG A 297 -4.17 21.48 -6.94
C ARG A 297 -4.75 20.63 -8.05
N PHE A 298 -5.31 19.49 -7.68
CA PHE A 298 -6.03 18.62 -8.59
C PHE A 298 -7.47 19.11 -8.75
N GLU A 299 -7.64 20.37 -9.18
CA GLU A 299 -8.96 20.94 -9.43
C GLU A 299 -9.47 20.48 -10.82
N GLY A 300 -10.08 19.29 -10.86
CA GLY A 300 -10.73 18.76 -12.07
C GLY A 300 -9.79 18.13 -13.09
N ALA A 301 -10.32 17.82 -14.27
CA ALA A 301 -9.62 17.11 -15.35
C ALA A 301 -8.57 17.95 -16.12
N THR A 302 -8.11 19.06 -15.53
CA THR A 302 -7.15 19.98 -16.16
C THR A 302 -6.23 20.64 -15.12
N GLY A 303 -6.11 20.09 -13.91
CA GLY A 303 -5.57 20.78 -12.72
C GLY A 303 -4.08 21.13 -12.72
N TYR A 304 -3.35 20.91 -13.81
CA TYR A 304 -1.89 21.02 -13.85
C TYR A 304 -1.43 22.11 -14.81
N GLU A 305 -1.92 23.33 -14.61
CA GLU A 305 -1.52 24.49 -15.43
C GLU A 305 -0.13 25.05 -15.05
N GLN A 306 0.47 24.57 -13.96
CA GLN A 306 1.75 25.08 -13.47
C GLN A 306 2.92 24.30 -14.07
N ALA A 307 3.96 25.02 -14.49
CA ALA A 307 5.20 24.41 -14.94
C ALA A 307 5.83 23.56 -13.81
N GLY A 308 6.42 22.41 -14.16
CA GLY A 308 6.97 21.44 -13.22
C GLY A 308 5.95 20.48 -12.60
N SER A 309 4.65 20.71 -12.79
CA SER A 309 3.59 19.87 -12.22
C SER A 309 3.58 18.44 -12.77
N GLY A 310 3.94 18.24 -14.04
CA GLY A 310 4.14 16.91 -14.61
C GLY A 310 5.27 16.12 -13.93
N LEU A 311 6.35 16.80 -13.51
CA LEU A 311 7.46 16.17 -12.78
C LEU A 311 7.01 15.74 -11.37
N LEU A 312 6.20 16.56 -10.70
CA LEU A 312 5.61 16.21 -9.40
C LEU A 312 4.65 15.03 -9.51
N TRP A 313 3.85 14.95 -10.58
CA TRP A 313 3.00 13.79 -10.85
C TRP A 313 3.82 12.51 -11.09
N ALA A 314 4.87 12.60 -11.90
CA ALA A 314 5.80 11.50 -12.09
C ALA A 314 6.48 11.08 -10.77
N ALA A 315 6.70 12.02 -9.85
CA ALA A 315 7.27 11.75 -8.52
C ALA A 315 6.32 10.98 -7.62
N ILE A 316 5.03 11.30 -7.66
CA ILE A 316 3.98 10.50 -7.00
C ILE A 316 4.00 9.07 -7.55
N CYS A 317 4.03 8.91 -8.88
CA CYS A 317 4.10 7.61 -9.53
C CYS A 317 5.36 6.81 -9.13
N TRP A 318 6.52 7.47 -9.14
CA TRP A 318 7.80 6.89 -8.70
C TRP A 318 7.77 6.46 -7.23
N ALA A 319 7.21 7.29 -6.33
CA ALA A 319 7.10 6.94 -4.92
C ALA A 319 6.15 5.76 -4.70
N ILE A 320 5.06 5.68 -5.45
CA ILE A 320 4.12 4.55 -5.41
C ILE A 320 4.80 3.27 -5.89
N ASP A 321 5.51 3.27 -7.03
CA ASP A 321 6.20 2.09 -7.59
C ASP A 321 7.17 1.45 -6.58
N ARG A 322 7.72 2.24 -5.65
CA ARG A 322 8.62 1.78 -4.60
C ARG A 322 7.91 1.12 -3.41
N VAL A 323 6.64 1.46 -3.18
CA VAL A 323 5.79 0.90 -2.12
C VAL A 323 5.03 -0.33 -2.63
N ASP A 324 4.46 -0.20 -3.82
CA ASP A 324 3.72 -1.22 -4.54
C ASP A 324 4.05 -1.13 -6.03
N PRO A 325 4.92 -2.02 -6.56
CA PRO A 325 5.37 -1.97 -7.94
C PRO A 325 4.22 -1.84 -8.92
N LEU A 326 4.28 -0.79 -9.74
CA LEU A 326 3.25 -0.47 -10.70
C LEU A 326 3.36 -1.41 -11.91
N PRO A 327 2.24 -1.71 -12.59
CA PRO A 327 2.27 -2.51 -13.80
C PRO A 327 3.23 -1.91 -14.83
N ALA A 328 4.06 -2.75 -15.46
CA ALA A 328 5.08 -2.30 -16.40
C ALA A 328 4.53 -1.56 -17.64
N ASP A 329 3.25 -1.77 -17.96
CA ASP A 329 2.51 -1.11 -19.03
C ASP A 329 1.94 0.27 -18.65
N LEU A 330 1.88 0.62 -17.36
CA LEU A 330 1.25 1.85 -16.90
C LEU A 330 1.94 3.12 -17.44
N PHE A 331 3.27 3.13 -17.49
CA PHE A 331 4.05 4.28 -17.96
C PHE A 331 4.69 4.04 -19.31
N GLY A 332 4.30 2.99 -20.05
CA GLY A 332 5.09 2.51 -21.18
C GLY A 332 6.45 1.96 -20.72
N THR A 333 7.18 1.40 -21.67
CA THR A 333 8.49 0.79 -21.44
C THR A 333 9.61 1.76 -21.78
N LEU A 334 10.80 1.55 -21.20
CA LEU A 334 11.99 2.30 -21.61
C LEU A 334 12.31 2.12 -23.11
N ASN A 335 11.95 0.97 -23.66
CA ASN A 335 12.03 0.70 -25.10
C ASN A 335 11.14 1.66 -25.92
N ASP A 336 10.01 2.14 -25.40
CA ASP A 336 9.20 3.16 -26.09
C ASP A 336 9.93 4.51 -26.18
N LEU A 337 10.75 4.85 -25.18
CA LEU A 337 11.61 6.04 -25.20
C LEU A 337 12.75 5.91 -26.20
N GLN A 338 13.30 4.71 -26.38
CA GLN A 338 14.36 4.45 -27.36
C GLN A 338 13.87 4.57 -28.82
N GLN A 339 12.60 4.26 -29.05
CA GLN A 339 12.01 4.24 -30.39
C GLN A 339 11.45 5.59 -30.85
N ARG A 340 11.39 6.59 -29.96
CA ARG A 340 10.79 7.90 -30.23
C ARG A 340 11.78 9.02 -29.93
N PRO A 341 11.72 10.15 -30.64
CA PRO A 341 12.54 11.32 -30.31
C PRO A 341 12.14 11.83 -28.92
N LEU A 342 13.10 11.91 -28.00
CA LEU A 342 12.86 12.43 -26.66
C LEU A 342 12.44 13.91 -26.72
N LEU A 343 11.51 14.27 -25.83
CA LEU A 343 11.19 15.66 -25.56
C LEU A 343 12.37 16.31 -24.84
N SER A 344 12.61 17.60 -25.10
CA SER A 344 13.63 18.32 -24.33
C SER A 344 13.19 18.41 -22.87
N LEU A 345 14.15 18.41 -21.94
CA LEU A 345 13.86 18.53 -20.51
C LEU A 345 13.09 19.83 -20.17
N GLU A 346 13.34 20.92 -20.90
CA GLU A 346 12.57 22.16 -20.74
C GLU A 346 11.15 22.03 -21.31
N THR A 347 10.96 21.28 -22.40
CA THR A 347 9.60 20.99 -22.90
C THR A 347 8.82 20.19 -21.87
N LEU A 348 9.45 19.22 -21.20
CA LEU A 348 8.81 18.45 -20.14
C LEU A 348 8.39 19.29 -18.93
N TRP A 349 9.11 20.38 -18.64
CA TRP A 349 8.76 21.32 -17.57
C TRP A 349 7.45 22.06 -17.85
N GLU A 350 7.28 22.50 -19.10
CA GLU A 350 6.10 23.26 -19.54
C GLU A 350 4.87 22.38 -19.80
N ILE A 351 5.06 21.06 -19.93
CA ILE A 351 3.94 20.13 -20.12
C ILE A 351 3.17 19.98 -18.81
N GLY A 352 2.00 20.61 -18.78
CA GLY A 352 0.91 20.27 -17.85
C GLY A 352 0.29 18.90 -18.16
N GLU A 353 -0.75 18.51 -17.43
CA GLU A 353 -1.41 17.20 -17.58
C GLU A 353 -1.76 16.88 -19.03
N VAL A 354 -1.08 15.89 -19.60
CA VAL A 354 -1.58 15.21 -20.79
C VAL A 354 -2.31 13.98 -20.26
N TYR A 355 -3.62 13.97 -20.42
CA TYR A 355 -4.56 12.96 -19.92
C TYR A 355 -4.33 11.53 -20.47
N GLU A 356 -3.36 11.35 -21.35
CA GLU A 356 -2.85 10.04 -21.72
C GLU A 356 -1.43 9.88 -21.17
N PRO A 357 -1.04 8.67 -20.69
CA PRO A 357 0.36 8.32 -20.46
C PRO A 357 1.10 8.35 -21.80
N GLY A 358 1.34 9.56 -22.28
CA GLY A 358 2.07 9.85 -23.48
C GLY A 358 3.56 9.85 -23.17
N LEU A 359 4.33 10.06 -24.23
CA LEU A 359 5.78 10.12 -24.18
C LEU A 359 6.31 11.00 -23.03
N ALA A 360 5.63 12.10 -22.70
CA ALA A 360 6.05 13.01 -21.65
C ALA A 360 6.05 12.38 -20.24
N LEU A 361 4.94 11.73 -19.84
CA LEU A 361 4.85 11.09 -18.52
C LEU A 361 5.80 9.90 -18.42
N THR A 362 5.89 9.07 -19.48
CA THR A 362 6.90 8.01 -19.58
C THR A 362 8.30 8.57 -19.37
N GLN A 363 8.64 9.66 -20.06
CA GLN A 363 9.97 10.27 -19.99
C GLN A 363 10.25 10.85 -18.60
N LEU A 364 9.29 11.54 -17.98
CA LEU A 364 9.42 12.08 -16.62
C LEU A 364 9.55 10.99 -15.57
N TYR A 365 8.76 9.91 -15.68
CA TYR A 365 8.87 8.76 -14.79
C TYR A 365 10.26 8.10 -14.88
N HIS A 366 10.73 7.83 -16.10
CA HIS A 366 12.07 7.27 -16.31
C HIS A 366 13.19 8.24 -15.96
N LEU A 367 12.97 9.55 -16.06
CA LEU A 367 13.91 10.57 -15.60
C LEU A 367 14.15 10.45 -14.10
N LEU A 368 13.10 10.25 -13.29
CA LEU A 368 13.22 10.04 -11.85
C LEU A 368 13.97 8.74 -11.52
N ARG A 369 13.72 7.67 -12.27
CA ARG A 369 14.48 6.41 -12.13
C ARG A 369 15.96 6.59 -12.48
N PHE A 370 16.27 7.35 -13.54
CA PHE A 370 17.64 7.70 -13.87
C PHE A 370 18.29 8.51 -12.74
N ILE A 371 17.60 9.52 -12.20
CA ILE A 371 18.12 10.34 -11.10
C ILE A 371 18.41 9.46 -9.88
N GLU A 372 17.51 8.57 -9.53
CA GLU A 372 17.72 7.62 -8.44
C GLU A 372 18.94 6.71 -8.70
N GLN A 373 19.07 6.17 -9.91
CA GLN A 373 20.17 5.26 -10.25
C GLN A 373 21.53 5.96 -10.25
N GLU A 374 21.61 7.18 -10.80
CA GLU A 374 22.87 7.92 -10.98
C GLU A 374 23.26 8.71 -9.71
N TYR A 375 22.29 9.30 -9.01
CA TYR A 375 22.52 10.24 -7.90
C TYR A 375 21.93 9.79 -6.55
N GLY A 376 21.17 8.68 -6.53
CA GLY A 376 20.54 8.11 -5.34
C GLY A 376 19.16 8.69 -5.03
N ALA A 377 18.33 7.95 -4.28
CA ALA A 377 16.96 8.36 -3.94
C ALA A 377 16.87 9.74 -3.25
N SER A 378 17.84 10.09 -2.39
CA SER A 378 17.87 11.42 -1.74
C SER A 378 18.01 12.58 -2.74
N ALA A 379 18.56 12.33 -3.93
CA ALA A 379 18.69 13.34 -4.97
C ALA A 379 17.34 13.63 -5.63
N VAL A 380 16.46 12.62 -5.75
CA VAL A 380 15.07 12.82 -6.18
C VAL A 380 14.38 13.79 -5.21
N THR A 381 14.41 13.52 -3.91
CA THR A 381 13.78 14.41 -2.91
C THR A 381 14.35 15.83 -2.93
N ARG A 382 15.66 16.02 -3.14
CA ARG A 382 16.25 17.36 -3.30
C ARG A 382 15.79 18.07 -4.57
N LEU A 383 15.67 17.35 -5.69
CA LEU A 383 15.10 17.89 -6.92
C LEU A 383 13.66 18.35 -6.68
N LEU A 384 12.83 17.52 -6.04
CA LEU A 384 11.43 17.88 -5.75
C LEU A 384 11.33 19.12 -4.87
N GLY A 385 12.20 19.24 -3.86
CA GLY A 385 12.28 20.44 -3.01
C GLY A 385 12.72 21.72 -3.74
N ALA A 386 13.38 21.60 -4.89
CA ALA A 386 13.80 22.75 -5.71
C ALA A 386 12.69 23.24 -6.66
N ILE A 387 11.71 22.40 -7.00
CA ILE A 387 10.67 22.68 -8.00
C ILE A 387 9.88 23.95 -7.68
N ASP A 388 9.45 24.14 -6.43
CA ASP A 388 8.60 25.27 -6.02
C ASP A 388 9.25 26.64 -6.26
N SER A 389 10.59 26.71 -6.17
CA SER A 389 11.34 27.95 -6.40
C SER A 389 11.89 28.10 -7.81
N ALA A 390 11.95 27.02 -8.58
CA ALA A 390 12.56 27.00 -9.89
C ALA A 390 11.61 27.54 -10.97
N LYS A 391 12.17 28.21 -11.98
CA LYS A 391 11.43 28.73 -13.12
C LYS A 391 11.56 27.86 -14.36
N SER A 392 12.47 26.91 -14.36
CA SER A 392 12.79 26.01 -15.47
C SER A 392 13.30 24.66 -14.96
N MET A 393 13.34 23.66 -15.86
CA MET A 393 13.93 22.36 -15.52
C MET A 393 15.43 22.49 -15.21
N SER A 394 16.12 23.34 -15.95
CA SER A 394 17.54 23.65 -15.71
C SER A 394 17.79 24.19 -14.31
N GLU A 395 17.02 25.17 -13.86
CA GLU A 395 17.16 25.73 -12.51
C GLU A 395 16.87 24.69 -11.43
N ALA A 396 15.83 23.87 -11.61
CA ALA A 396 15.48 22.80 -10.68
C ALA A 396 16.59 21.75 -10.57
N ILE A 397 17.15 21.31 -11.71
CA ILE A 397 18.26 20.33 -11.77
C ILE A 397 19.53 20.90 -11.13
N GLU A 398 19.94 22.11 -11.51
CA GLU A 398 21.17 22.71 -11.01
C GLU A 398 21.11 22.95 -9.51
N THR A 399 19.95 23.42 -9.02
CA THR A 399 19.73 23.68 -7.59
C THR A 399 19.57 22.39 -6.79
N GLY A 400 18.76 21.44 -7.26
CA GLY A 400 18.42 20.23 -6.53
C GLY A 400 19.51 19.15 -6.57
N LEU A 401 20.20 19.02 -7.71
CA LEU A 401 21.20 17.97 -7.94
C LEU A 401 22.63 18.47 -7.83
N GLY A 402 22.88 19.78 -7.96
CA GLY A 402 24.23 20.36 -7.87
C GLY A 402 25.13 20.02 -9.06
N VAL A 403 24.54 19.70 -10.21
CA VAL A 403 25.23 19.42 -11.48
C VAL A 403 24.75 20.39 -12.55
N SER A 404 25.61 20.74 -13.52
CA SER A 404 25.19 21.62 -14.62
C SER A 404 24.11 20.95 -15.47
N PHE A 405 23.15 21.73 -15.99
CA PHE A 405 22.07 21.19 -16.81
C PHE A 405 22.59 20.44 -18.06
N ALA A 406 23.65 20.97 -18.70
CA ALA A 406 24.25 20.36 -19.88
C ALA A 406 24.88 18.98 -19.60
N GLU A 407 25.58 18.84 -18.47
CA GLU A 407 26.13 17.55 -18.04
C GLU A 407 25.00 16.55 -17.75
N PHE A 408 23.98 17.00 -17.03
CA PHE A 408 22.83 16.17 -16.69
C PHE A 408 22.09 15.66 -17.94
N ASP A 409 21.76 16.55 -18.88
CA ASP A 409 21.06 16.18 -20.11
C ASP A 409 21.89 15.20 -20.93
N GLN A 410 23.21 15.41 -21.05
CA GLN A 410 24.09 14.46 -21.73
C GLN A 410 24.04 13.06 -21.11
N LYS A 411 24.11 12.96 -19.77
CA LYS A 411 24.04 11.68 -19.06
C LYS A 411 22.67 11.02 -19.20
N TRP A 412 21.60 11.80 -19.09
CA TRP A 412 20.23 11.33 -19.29
C TRP A 412 20.05 10.71 -20.69
N GLN A 413 20.44 11.44 -21.73
CA GLN A 413 20.36 10.99 -23.13
C GLN A 413 21.20 9.73 -23.38
N ALA A 414 22.35 9.60 -22.72
CA ALA A 414 23.18 8.40 -22.81
C ALA A 414 22.52 7.21 -22.09
N TRP A 415 21.94 7.44 -20.90
CA TRP A 415 21.28 6.40 -20.11
C TRP A 415 20.10 5.78 -20.84
N VAL A 416 19.24 6.59 -21.47
CA VAL A 416 18.08 6.11 -22.26
C VAL A 416 18.51 5.26 -23.46
N LYS A 417 19.70 5.51 -24.03
CA LYS A 417 20.21 4.71 -25.17
C LYS A 417 20.83 3.37 -24.74
N GLN A 418 21.25 3.25 -23.49
CA GLN A 418 21.98 2.08 -22.99
C GLN A 418 21.08 1.06 -22.30
N ASN A 419 20.01 1.53 -21.69
CA ASN A 419 18.98 0.73 -21.01
C ASN A 419 17.72 0.78 -21.85
#